data_AF-A0A661MB19-F1
#
_entry.id   AF-A0A661MB19-F1
#
_cell.length_a   1.000
_cell.length_b   1.000
_cell.length_c   1.000
_cell.angle_alpha   90.00
_cell.angle_beta   90.00
_cell.angle_gamma   90.00
#
_symmetry.space_group_name_H-M   'P 1'
#
loop_
_entity.id
_entity.type
_entity.pdbx_description
1 polymer ?
#
loop_
_entity_poly.entity_id
_entity_poly.type
_entity_poly.pdbx_seq_one_letter_code
_entity_poly.pdbx_strand_id
1 'polypeptide(L)'
;MVKNGENTGEEQCPIATDQTGDAVSEPLRAFSRSTLIAALYQHASALAQGGDIEAARVAHEAAGRLLQVPGPTVAVVGLSQRRKL
;
A
#
# COMPACT_ATOMS: atom_id res chain seq x y z
N MET A 1 -18.95 49.24 15.01
CA MET A 1 -18.30 48.44 16.07
C MET A 1 -18.05 47.06 15.51
N VAL A 2 -16.79 46.67 15.36
CA VAL A 2 -16.37 45.40 14.74
C VAL A 2 -16.65 44.23 15.68
N LYS A 3 -17.13 43.10 15.14
CA LYS A 3 -16.59 41.76 15.42
C LYS A 3 -17.07 40.75 14.38
N ASN A 4 -16.09 40.27 13.61
CA ASN A 4 -16.16 39.15 12.69
C ASN A 4 -16.43 37.85 13.44
N GLY A 5 -17.19 36.96 12.81
CA GLY A 5 -17.31 35.56 13.19
C GLY A 5 -17.67 34.77 11.94
N GLU A 6 -16.64 34.27 11.25
CA GLU A 6 -16.77 33.28 10.19
C GLU A 6 -17.45 32.02 10.76
N ASN A 7 -18.52 31.55 10.13
CA ASN A 7 -18.77 30.12 10.06
C ASN A 7 -19.09 29.72 8.61
N THR A 8 -18.19 28.89 8.11
CA THR A 8 -18.20 28.19 6.83
C THR A 8 -19.52 27.45 6.62
N GLY A 9 -20.06 27.60 5.41
CA GLY A 9 -21.37 27.14 5.00
C GLY A 9 -21.60 25.64 5.22
N GLU A 10 -22.68 25.36 5.94
CA GLU A 10 -23.55 24.24 5.67
C GLU A 10 -24.14 24.46 4.28
N GLU A 11 -23.95 23.55 3.32
CA GLU A 11 -24.99 23.18 2.35
C GLU A 11 -24.72 21.76 1.84
N GLN A 12 -25.78 20.97 1.89
CA GLN A 12 -25.87 19.55 1.55
C GLN A 12 -25.77 19.28 0.04
N CYS A 13 -25.24 18.10 -0.28
CA CYS A 13 -25.50 17.17 -1.40
C CYS A 13 -25.78 17.73 -2.83
N PRO A 14 -25.21 17.06 -3.85
CA PRO A 14 -26.02 16.02 -4.46
C PRO A 14 -25.27 14.71 -4.67
N ILE A 15 -25.97 13.60 -4.39
CA ILE A 15 -25.61 12.28 -4.88
C ILE A 15 -25.83 12.32 -6.39
N ALA A 16 -24.77 12.56 -7.16
CA ALA A 16 -24.81 12.44 -8.60
C ALA A 16 -24.78 10.96 -8.99
N THR A 17 -25.96 10.39 -9.21
CA THR A 17 -26.12 9.19 -10.03
C THR A 17 -25.89 9.57 -11.48
N ASP A 18 -24.68 9.35 -11.98
CA ASP A 18 -24.43 9.21 -13.41
C ASP A 18 -23.73 7.87 -13.66
N GLN A 19 -24.53 6.88 -14.03
CA GLN A 19 -24.04 5.74 -14.79
C GLN A 19 -23.94 6.18 -16.25
N THR A 20 -22.73 6.41 -16.75
CA THR A 20 -22.42 6.28 -18.17
C THR A 20 -20.93 6.02 -18.28
N GLY A 21 -20.60 4.88 -18.90
CA GLY A 21 -19.25 4.38 -19.02
C GLY A 21 -18.35 5.36 -19.76
N ASP A 22 -17.34 5.85 -19.04
CA ASP A 22 -16.03 6.11 -19.59
C ASP A 22 -15.07 5.68 -18.49
N ALA A 23 -14.33 4.59 -18.72
CA ALA A 23 -13.28 4.18 -17.81
C ALA A 23 -12.12 5.16 -18.01
N VAL A 24 -12.29 6.37 -17.47
CA VAL A 24 -11.22 7.33 -17.30
C VAL A 24 -10.21 6.61 -16.43
N SER A 25 -9.20 6.03 -17.07
CA SER A 25 -8.04 5.47 -16.40
C SER A 25 -7.29 6.67 -15.83
N GLU A 26 -7.79 7.18 -14.71
CA GLU A 26 -7.05 8.06 -13.82
C GLU A 26 -5.62 7.49 -13.74
N PRO A 27 -4.59 8.26 -14.13
CA PRO A 27 -3.24 7.75 -14.09
C PRO A 27 -2.97 7.35 -12.65
N LEU A 28 -2.85 6.04 -12.41
CA LEU A 28 -2.52 5.47 -11.11
C LEU A 28 -1.33 6.26 -10.57
N ARG A 29 -1.58 7.06 -9.53
CA ARG A 29 -0.57 7.95 -8.96
C ARG A 29 0.63 7.08 -8.62
N ALA A 30 1.73 7.25 -9.36
CA ALA A 30 2.91 6.43 -9.17
C ALA A 30 3.49 6.73 -7.79
N PHE A 31 3.26 5.82 -6.83
CA PHE A 31 3.85 5.94 -5.51
C PHE A 31 5.34 5.64 -5.59
N SER A 32 6.16 6.48 -4.96
CA SER A 32 7.59 6.20 -4.86
C SER A 32 7.82 4.89 -4.12
N ARG A 33 8.88 4.16 -4.48
CA ARG A 33 9.29 2.93 -3.79
C ARG A 33 9.40 3.14 -2.28
N SER A 34 9.96 4.27 -1.85
CA SER A 34 10.02 4.67 -0.44
C SER A 34 8.64 4.84 0.21
N THR A 35 7.65 5.38 -0.51
CA THR A 35 6.28 5.53 -0.01
C THR A 35 5.63 4.16 0.22
N LEU A 36 5.82 3.21 -0.71
CA LEU A 36 5.29 1.85 -0.56
C LEU A 36 5.93 1.11 0.62
N ILE A 37 7.25 1.24 0.81
CA ILE A 37 7.96 0.65 1.95
C ILE A 37 7.45 1.23 3.28
N ALA A 38 7.29 2.54 3.36
CA ALA A 38 6.77 3.20 4.57
C ALA A 38 5.35 2.72 4.91
N ALA A 39 4.47 2.62 3.91
CA ALA A 39 3.12 2.11 4.09
C ALA A 39 3.12 0.65 4.59
N LEU A 40 3.96 -0.21 4.02
CA LEU A 40 4.06 -1.62 4.46
C LEU A 40 4.51 -1.74 5.92
N TYR A 41 5.46 -0.92 6.38
CA TYR A 41 5.87 -0.94 7.78
C TYR A 41 4.78 -0.41 8.73
N GLN A 42 4.05 0.64 8.32
CA GLN A 42 2.90 1.14 9.08
C GLN A 42 1.82 0.07 9.23
N HIS A 43 1.47 -0.61 8.13
CA HIS A 43 0.50 -1.72 8.16
C HIS A 43 0.99 -2.92 8.97
N ALA A 44 2.26 -3.31 8.83
CA ALA A 44 2.83 -4.40 9.63
C ALA A 44 2.74 -4.11 11.14
N SER A 45 3.01 -2.86 11.55
CA SER A 45 2.88 -2.45 12.95
C SER A 45 1.42 -2.52 13.43
N ALA A 46 0.46 -2.04 12.64
CA ALA A 46 -0.95 -2.10 12.98
C ALA A 46 -1.46 -3.55 13.09
N LEU A 47 -1.05 -4.44 12.18
CA LEU A 47 -1.39 -5.86 12.21
C LEU A 47 -0.82 -6.56 13.45
N ALA A 48 0.44 -6.26 13.81
CA ALA A 48 1.05 -6.80 15.01
C ALA A 48 0.34 -6.34 16.30
N GLN A 49 -0.06 -5.07 16.36
CA GLN A 49 -0.85 -4.53 17.48
C GLN A 49 -2.26 -5.16 17.54
N GLY A 50 -2.84 -5.50 16.40
CA GLY A 50 -4.11 -6.23 16.29
C GLY A 50 -4.01 -7.73 16.55
N GLY A 51 -2.81 -8.27 16.78
CA GLY A 51 -2.57 -9.70 17.03
C GLY A 51 -2.46 -10.57 15.79
N ASP A 52 -2.56 -10.00 14.58
CA ASP A 52 -2.35 -10.72 13.33
C ASP A 52 -0.86 -10.75 12.96
N ILE A 53 -0.12 -11.60 13.69
CA ILE A 53 1.34 -11.73 13.57
C ILE A 53 1.74 -12.27 12.19
N GLU A 54 0.94 -13.15 11.60
CA GLU A 54 1.26 -13.73 10.29
C GLU A 54 1.11 -12.69 9.18
N ALA A 55 0.03 -11.90 9.18
CA ALA A 55 -0.10 -10.81 8.23
C ALA A 55 0.99 -9.74 8.43
N ALA A 56 1.36 -9.43 9.68
CA ALA A 56 2.46 -8.52 9.98
C ALA A 56 3.79 -9.01 9.40
N ARG A 57 4.09 -10.32 9.53
CA ARG A 57 5.27 -10.96 8.94
C ARG A 57 5.27 -10.84 7.42
N VAL A 58 4.13 -11.15 6.78
CA VAL A 58 4.00 -11.06 5.31
C VAL A 58 4.22 -9.63 4.81
N ALA A 59 3.68 -8.62 5.49
CA ALA A 59 3.89 -7.22 5.16
C ALA A 59 5.36 -6.81 5.33
N HIS A 60 6.03 -7.27 6.39
CA HIS A 60 7.46 -7.05 6.60
C HIS A 60 8.32 -7.67 5.48
N GLU A 61 8.01 -8.90 5.06
CA GLU A 61 8.72 -9.56 3.96
C GLU A 61 8.51 -8.86 2.61
N ALA A 62 7.30 -8.36 2.36
CA ALA A 62 7.02 -7.55 1.18
C ALA A 62 7.87 -6.28 1.17
N ALA A 63 8.01 -5.60 2.32
CA ALA A 63 8.89 -4.44 2.45
C ALA A 63 10.36 -4.82 2.21
N GLY A 64 10.79 -5.98 2.72
CA GLY A 64 12.14 -6.52 2.49
C GLY A 64 12.42 -6.78 1.00
N ARG A 65 11.48 -7.38 0.26
CA ARG A 65 11.58 -7.57 -1.20
C ARG A 65 11.70 -6.22 -1.93
N LEU A 66 10.98 -5.20 -1.46
CA LEU A 66 11.10 -3.84 -1.96
C LEU A 66 12.34 -3.11 -1.45
N LEU A 67 13.13 -3.63 -0.53
CA LEU A 67 14.41 -3.02 -0.14
C LEU A 67 15.59 -3.64 -0.89
N GLN A 68 15.45 -4.88 -1.37
CA GLN A 68 16.49 -5.53 -2.15
C GLN A 68 16.81 -4.73 -3.41
N VAL A 69 18.07 -4.29 -3.53
CA VAL A 69 18.64 -3.85 -4.81
C VAL A 69 18.59 -5.07 -5.74
N PRO A 70 18.09 -4.95 -6.98
CA PRO A 70 18.17 -6.05 -7.93
C PRO A 70 19.65 -6.34 -8.24
N GLY A 71 20.24 -7.27 -7.48
CA GLY A 71 21.48 -7.95 -7.85
C GLY A 71 21.17 -9.12 -8.79
N PRO A 72 22.17 -9.68 -9.48
CA PRO A 72 21.98 -10.86 -10.32
C PRO A 72 21.29 -11.94 -9.47
N THR A 73 20.09 -12.34 -9.90
CA THR A 73 19.26 -13.36 -9.26
C THR A 73 20.12 -14.56 -8.91
N VAL A 74 20.36 -14.77 -7.62
CA VAL A 74 21.10 -15.93 -7.13
C VAL A 74 20.28 -17.16 -7.55
N ALA A 75 20.86 -18.00 -8.40
CA ALA A 75 20.20 -19.18 -8.94
C ALA A 75 19.61 -20.00 -7.78
N VAL A 76 18.29 -20.18 -7.82
CA VAL A 76 17.59 -21.06 -6.87
C VAL A 76 18.17 -22.46 -7.06
N VAL A 77 18.88 -22.96 -6.03
CA VAL A 77 19.40 -24.34 -6.03
C VAL A 77 18.22 -25.29 -5.99
N GLY A 78 17.99 -26.00 -7.12
CA GLY A 78 16.99 -27.06 -7.18
C GLY A 78 17.38 -28.21 -6.25
N LEU A 79 16.75 -28.30 -5.07
CA LEU A 79 16.98 -29.38 -4.10
C LEU A 79 16.67 -30.77 -4.67
N SER A 80 15.85 -30.84 -5.73
CA SER A 80 15.52 -32.06 -6.48
C SER A 80 16.74 -32.70 -7.16
N GLN A 81 17.80 -31.94 -7.45
CA GLN A 81 19.02 -32.47 -8.09
C GLN A 81 20.01 -33.09 -7.09
N ARG A 82 19.82 -32.91 -5.77
CA ARG A 82 20.74 -33.47 -4.75
C ARG A 82 20.34 -34.84 -4.22
N ARG A 83 19.23 -35.42 -4.67
CA ARG A 83 18.91 -36.84 -4.43
C ARG A 83 19.43 -37.68 -5.59
N LYS A 84 20.74 -37.93 -5.61
CA LYS A 84 21.27 -39.14 -6.25
C LYS A 84 21.15 -40.26 -5.21
N LEU A 85 20.22 -41.18 -5.44
CA LEU A 85 20.27 -42.53 -4.88
C LEU A 85 21.36 -43.31 -5.62
#